data_AF-A0A0B2W5I2-F1
#
_entry.id   AF-A0A0B2W5I2-F1
#
_cell.length_a   1.000
_cell.length_b   1.000
_cell.length_c   1.000
_cell.angle_alpha   90.00
_cell.angle_beta   90.00
_cell.angle_gamma   90.00
#
_symmetry.space_group_name_H-M   'P 1'
#
loop_
_entity.id
_entity.type
_entity.pdbx_description
1 polymer ?
#
loop_
_entity_poly.entity_id
_entity_poly.type
_entity_poly.pdbx_seq_one_letter_code
_entity_poly.pdbx_strand_id
1 'polypeptide(L)'
;MADEMDDDFEYDEDLASAPDLLERLQFVRGSKEDFSSMLRASNESNQWVRKFRDYDCYEKMLGADKLHDTVAKTKYGEYVGSCICFEFPEMSFVAIYYVCPKYRGKGVGSRLFADTVTDSLRKGNIGLHAVQAMSPVYEKELGFVKHADWLVDIVKMMNVNVEKINDLKSSLTVKGAREVGLENLVDYDTTVNKSKREPFVRHWAFERNDSVCKVVVDEKDHVIGYGCARLLSVVGYPSLCPIYADNDEAFIALFKALALCYEEELKENSLIDMRTPSTKTPRIKELLSDVAQIEVKSQCVPQFTKYVPDHDINKVYSITDMTLFI
;
A
#
# COMPACT_ATOMS: atom_id res chain seq x y z
N MET A 1 28.02 13.58 -51.23
CA MET A 1 28.29 14.16 -49.91
C MET A 1 27.17 13.67 -49.03
N ALA A 2 27.45 12.64 -48.23
CA ALA A 2 26.54 12.19 -47.20
C ALA A 2 26.79 13.09 -46.00
N ASP A 3 25.76 13.82 -45.58
CA ASP A 3 25.76 14.52 -44.30
C ASP A 3 25.72 13.45 -43.20
N GLU A 4 26.85 13.26 -42.53
CA GLU A 4 26.91 12.56 -41.24
C GLU A 4 26.21 13.48 -40.22
N MET A 5 24.97 13.14 -39.87
CA MET A 5 24.42 13.54 -38.58
C MET A 5 25.20 12.77 -37.52
N ASP A 6 26.22 13.43 -36.95
CA ASP A 6 26.77 13.08 -35.64
C ASP A 6 25.65 13.30 -34.59
N ASP A 7 24.84 12.26 -34.38
CA ASP A 7 24.15 12.10 -33.10
C ASP A 7 25.22 11.64 -32.09
N ASP A 8 25.87 12.61 -31.46
CA ASP A 8 26.70 12.40 -30.28
C ASP A 8 25.81 11.85 -29.16
N PHE A 9 25.70 10.52 -29.10
CA PHE A 9 25.17 9.79 -27.96
C PHE A 9 26.18 9.85 -26.80
N GLU A 10 26.39 11.04 -26.23
CA GLU A 10 26.93 11.13 -24.88
C GLU A 10 25.89 10.56 -23.91
N TYR A 11 26.02 9.27 -23.61
CA TYR A 11 25.54 8.74 -22.34
C TYR A 11 26.15 9.62 -21.25
N ASP A 12 25.31 10.40 -20.57
CA ASP A 12 25.71 11.22 -19.43
C ASP A 12 26.06 10.26 -18.28
N GLU A 13 27.24 9.64 -18.36
CA GLU A 13 27.71 8.51 -17.53
C GLU A 13 27.69 8.84 -16.04
N ASP A 14 27.58 10.12 -15.69
CA ASP A 14 27.40 10.56 -14.31
C ASP A 14 26.38 11.69 -14.14
N LEU A 15 25.22 11.60 -14.83
CA LEU A 15 24.10 12.53 -14.63
C LEU A 15 23.79 12.71 -13.13
N ALA A 16 23.88 11.63 -12.36
CA ALA A 16 23.63 11.66 -10.93
C ALA A 16 24.54 12.64 -10.18
N SER A 17 25.79 12.83 -10.60
CA SER A 17 26.74 13.74 -9.93
C SER A 17 26.78 15.14 -10.55
N ALA A 18 25.96 15.40 -11.57
CA ALA A 18 25.87 16.71 -12.20
C ALA A 18 25.41 17.79 -11.20
N PRO A 19 26.12 18.94 -11.09
CA PRO A 19 25.76 20.02 -10.17
C PRO A 19 24.41 20.66 -10.51
N ASP A 20 23.98 20.58 -11.76
CA ASP A 20 22.73 21.04 -12.35
C ASP A 20 21.69 19.90 -12.52
N LEU A 21 21.85 18.77 -11.80
CA LEU A 21 20.99 17.58 -11.92
C LEU A 21 19.49 17.92 -11.97
N LEU A 22 19.00 18.79 -11.09
CA LEU A 22 17.56 19.12 -11.02
C LEU A 22 17.04 19.78 -12.31
N GLU A 23 17.88 20.53 -13.01
CA GLU A 23 17.54 21.19 -14.28
C GLU A 23 17.55 20.21 -15.46
N ARG A 24 18.33 19.12 -15.34
CA ARG A 24 18.42 18.04 -16.34
C ARG A 24 17.34 16.98 -16.20
N LEU A 25 16.60 16.97 -15.08
CA LEU A 25 15.50 16.06 -14.84
C LEU A 25 14.16 16.66 -15.30
N GLN A 26 13.30 15.80 -15.84
CA GLN A 26 11.93 16.13 -16.17
C GLN A 26 11.02 15.72 -15.01
N PHE A 27 10.23 16.67 -14.49
CA PHE A 27 9.21 16.43 -13.47
C PHE A 27 7.84 16.54 -14.13
N VAL A 28 7.18 15.41 -14.30
CA VAL A 28 5.94 15.30 -15.09
C VAL A 28 4.89 14.48 -14.34
N ARG A 29 3.65 14.56 -14.81
CA ARG A 29 2.55 13.70 -14.37
C ARG A 29 2.94 12.22 -14.51
N GLY A 30 2.60 11.40 -13.53
CA GLY A 30 2.88 9.97 -13.55
C GLY A 30 2.01 9.18 -14.51
N SER A 31 2.49 8.01 -14.88
CA SER A 31 1.78 7.02 -15.70
C SER A 31 1.80 5.65 -15.04
N LYS A 32 1.02 4.71 -15.57
CA LYS A 32 1.02 3.31 -15.14
C LYS A 32 2.38 2.64 -15.37
N GLU A 33 3.08 3.00 -16.44
CA GLU A 33 4.42 2.53 -16.75
C GLU A 33 5.42 3.04 -15.70
N ASP A 34 5.28 4.29 -15.26
CA ASP A 34 6.11 4.86 -14.19
C ASP A 34 5.85 4.21 -12.84
N PHE A 35 4.59 3.92 -12.52
CA PHE A 35 4.25 3.15 -11.34
C PHE A 35 4.90 1.75 -11.38
N SER A 36 4.95 1.13 -12.56
CA SER A 36 5.62 -0.16 -12.75
C SER A 36 7.14 -0.06 -12.61
N SER A 37 7.76 0.99 -13.13
CA SER A 37 9.20 1.27 -12.95
C SER A 37 9.53 1.52 -11.48
N MET A 38 8.70 2.28 -10.79
CA MET A 38 8.82 2.53 -9.36
C MET A 38 8.72 1.23 -8.55
N LEU A 39 7.79 0.34 -8.86
CA LEU A 39 7.65 -0.96 -8.20
C LEU A 39 8.93 -1.79 -8.30
N ARG A 40 9.55 -1.84 -9.49
CA ARG A 40 10.80 -2.57 -9.70
C ARG A 40 11.98 -1.93 -8.94
N ALA A 41 12.19 -0.63 -9.13
CA ALA A 41 13.29 0.09 -8.48
C ALA A 41 13.21 0.04 -6.95
N SER A 42 12.02 0.24 -6.39
CA SER A 42 11.81 0.20 -4.94
C SER A 42 11.84 -1.20 -4.36
N ASN A 43 11.48 -2.24 -5.12
CA ASN A 43 11.71 -3.61 -4.71
C ASN A 43 13.22 -3.91 -4.63
N GLU A 44 13.98 -3.55 -5.65
CA GLU A 44 15.42 -3.78 -5.71
C GLU A 44 16.14 -3.10 -4.53
N SER A 45 15.88 -1.81 -4.29
CA SER A 45 16.64 -1.05 -3.28
C SER A 45 16.07 -1.09 -1.87
N ASN A 46 14.76 -1.32 -1.72
CA ASN A 46 14.05 -1.17 -0.45
C ASN A 46 13.14 -2.35 -0.12
N GLN A 47 13.11 -3.39 -0.96
CA GLN A 47 12.28 -4.58 -0.79
C GLN A 47 10.79 -4.25 -0.68
N TRP A 48 10.36 -3.14 -1.28
CA TRP A 48 8.95 -2.80 -1.38
C TRP A 48 8.24 -3.82 -2.28
N VAL A 49 7.07 -4.28 -1.84
CA VAL A 49 6.27 -5.28 -2.56
C VAL A 49 4.86 -4.74 -2.77
N ARG A 50 4.39 -4.78 -4.02
CA ARG A 50 3.08 -4.29 -4.48
C ARG A 50 2.64 -5.02 -5.75
N LYS A 51 1.43 -4.76 -6.21
CA LYS A 51 0.91 -5.26 -7.50
C LYS A 51 0.89 -4.14 -8.54
N PHE A 52 1.32 -4.40 -9.77
CA PHE A 52 1.33 -3.39 -10.86
C PHE A 52 -0.05 -2.77 -11.10
N ARG A 53 -1.10 -3.59 -10.98
CA ARG A 53 -2.49 -3.19 -11.19
C ARG A 53 -3.12 -2.46 -9.98
N ASP A 54 -2.37 -2.23 -8.91
CA ASP A 54 -2.84 -1.35 -7.83
C ASP A 54 -3.11 0.07 -8.38
N TYR A 55 -2.33 0.55 -9.34
CA TYR A 55 -2.54 1.85 -10.00
C TYR A 55 -3.92 1.98 -10.66
N ASP A 56 -4.38 0.94 -11.36
CA ASP A 56 -5.71 0.91 -11.99
C ASP A 56 -6.84 1.14 -10.97
N CYS A 57 -6.64 0.66 -9.73
CA CYS A 57 -7.60 0.83 -8.65
C CYS A 57 -7.56 2.26 -8.09
N TYR A 58 -6.38 2.84 -7.97
CA TYR A 58 -6.21 4.23 -7.54
C TYR A 58 -6.88 5.21 -8.50
N GLU A 59 -6.67 5.02 -9.81
CA GLU A 59 -7.31 5.84 -10.85
C GLU A 59 -8.83 5.73 -10.82
N LYS A 60 -9.39 4.52 -10.67
CA LYS A 60 -10.85 4.34 -10.57
C LYS A 60 -11.44 4.93 -9.30
N MET A 61 -10.72 4.81 -8.17
CA MET A 61 -11.16 5.30 -6.87
C MET A 61 -11.22 6.83 -6.81
N LEU A 62 -10.24 7.52 -7.39
CA LEU A 62 -10.04 8.95 -7.21
C LEU A 62 -10.32 9.78 -8.47
N GLY A 63 -10.12 9.21 -9.65
CA GLY A 63 -10.06 9.96 -10.90
C GLY A 63 -8.79 10.81 -11.02
N ALA A 64 -8.59 11.40 -12.20
CA ALA A 64 -7.39 12.18 -12.52
C ALA A 64 -7.21 13.42 -11.63
N ASP A 65 -8.30 14.01 -11.13
CA ASP A 65 -8.27 15.27 -10.37
C ASP A 65 -7.84 15.10 -8.91
N LYS A 66 -7.96 13.88 -8.36
CA LYS A 66 -7.71 13.60 -6.92
C LYS A 66 -6.57 12.63 -6.66
N LEU A 67 -6.11 11.94 -7.70
CA LEU A 67 -4.83 11.25 -7.66
C LEU A 67 -3.77 12.26 -8.07
N HIS A 68 -2.98 12.82 -7.16
CA HIS A 68 -1.90 13.74 -7.51
C HIS A 68 -0.61 12.95 -7.61
N ASP A 69 0.00 12.82 -8.79
CA ASP A 69 1.29 12.14 -8.93
C ASP A 69 2.31 12.99 -9.71
N THR A 70 3.56 12.86 -9.29
CA THR A 70 4.70 13.46 -9.99
C THR A 70 5.81 12.42 -10.09
N VAL A 71 6.39 12.31 -11.27
CA VAL A 71 7.52 11.43 -11.56
C VAL A 71 8.68 12.25 -12.07
N ALA A 72 9.87 11.97 -11.54
CA ALA A 72 11.12 12.48 -12.05
C ALA A 72 11.69 11.47 -13.06
N LYS A 73 12.11 11.97 -14.22
CA LYS A 73 12.78 11.17 -15.27
C LYS A 73 14.00 11.88 -15.81
N THR A 74 14.93 11.13 -16.38
CA THR A 74 15.99 11.71 -17.22
C THR A 74 15.41 12.20 -18.54
N LYS A 75 16.17 12.99 -19.31
CA LYS A 75 15.77 13.42 -20.67
C LYS A 75 15.47 12.25 -21.64
N TYR A 76 15.97 11.05 -21.33
CA TYR A 76 15.74 9.82 -22.08
C TYR A 76 14.57 8.97 -21.54
N GLY A 77 13.86 9.47 -20.52
CA GLY A 77 12.72 8.77 -19.93
C GLY A 77 13.07 7.73 -18.87
N GLU A 78 14.33 7.62 -18.43
CA GLU A 78 14.71 6.71 -17.34
C GLU A 78 14.08 7.19 -16.03
N TYR A 79 13.48 6.26 -15.29
CA TYR A 79 12.82 6.55 -14.01
C TYR A 79 13.83 6.93 -12.90
N VAL A 80 13.58 8.06 -12.24
CA VAL A 80 14.45 8.59 -11.18
C VAL A 80 13.77 8.54 -9.80
N GLY A 81 12.47 8.81 -9.74
CA GLY A 81 11.71 8.85 -8.50
C GLY A 81 10.28 9.27 -8.72
N SER A 82 9.44 9.13 -7.71
CA SER A 82 8.05 9.56 -7.75
C SER A 82 7.53 9.93 -6.37
N CYS A 83 6.40 10.63 -6.36
CA CYS A 83 5.58 10.90 -5.20
C CYS A 83 4.12 10.87 -5.66
N ILE A 84 3.24 10.30 -4.83
CA ILE A 84 1.78 10.33 -5.05
C ILE A 84 1.12 10.90 -3.80
N CYS A 85 0.12 11.76 -3.97
CA CYS A 85 -0.78 12.22 -2.94
C CYS A 85 -2.23 11.92 -3.32
N PHE A 86 -2.90 11.12 -2.49
CA PHE A 86 -4.28 10.69 -2.67
C PHE A 86 -5.19 11.70 -1.98
N GLU A 87 -6.12 12.33 -2.69
CA GLU A 87 -7.04 13.32 -2.11
C GLU A 87 -8.41 12.70 -1.79
N PHE A 88 -8.72 12.60 -0.50
CA PHE A 88 -10.03 12.18 0.02
C PHE A 88 -10.80 13.38 0.56
N PRO A 89 -12.14 13.26 0.76
CA PRO A 89 -12.96 14.37 1.25
C PRO A 89 -12.47 14.99 2.56
N GLU A 90 -11.91 14.20 3.48
CA GLU A 90 -11.51 14.64 4.82
C GLU A 90 -10.01 14.91 4.96
N MET A 91 -9.19 14.32 4.08
CA MET A 91 -7.73 14.42 4.17
C MET A 91 -7.05 14.02 2.86
N SER A 92 -5.76 14.34 2.74
CA SER A 92 -4.91 13.78 1.69
C SER A 92 -3.90 12.80 2.28
N PHE A 93 -3.43 11.83 1.50
CA PHE A 93 -2.46 10.83 1.96
C PHE A 93 -1.28 10.75 1.00
N VAL A 94 -0.08 11.07 1.47
CA VAL A 94 1.16 10.94 0.69
C VAL A 94 1.64 9.51 0.75
N ALA A 95 1.91 8.95 -0.42
CA ALA A 95 2.43 7.61 -0.57
C ALA A 95 3.37 7.52 -1.76
N ILE A 96 4.05 6.37 -1.89
CA ILE A 96 4.91 6.08 -3.04
C ILE A 96 6.02 7.15 -3.21
N TYR A 97 6.37 7.82 -2.11
CA TYR A 97 7.43 8.81 -2.10
C TYR A 97 8.79 8.11 -2.11
N TYR A 98 9.39 8.00 -3.29
CA TYR A 98 10.58 7.20 -3.54
C TYR A 98 11.53 7.90 -4.50
N VAL A 99 12.83 7.81 -4.22
CA VAL A 99 13.91 8.23 -5.11
C VAL A 99 14.91 7.09 -5.23
N CYS A 100 15.31 6.76 -6.47
CA CYS A 100 16.36 5.77 -6.73
C CYS A 100 17.64 6.14 -5.95
N PRO A 101 18.34 5.19 -5.30
CA PRO A 101 19.47 5.48 -4.42
C PRO A 101 20.51 6.46 -4.98
N LYS A 102 20.87 6.33 -6.27
CA LYS A 102 21.87 7.19 -6.93
C LYS A 102 21.50 8.68 -7.01
N TYR A 103 20.22 9.04 -6.83
CA TYR A 103 19.74 10.44 -6.88
C TYR A 103 19.34 11.00 -5.51
N ARG A 104 19.53 10.24 -4.41
CA ARG A 104 19.19 10.71 -3.05
C ARG A 104 20.17 11.77 -2.56
N GLY A 105 19.71 12.64 -1.65
CA GLY A 105 20.52 13.72 -1.06
C GLY A 105 20.78 14.91 -1.98
N LYS A 106 20.15 14.94 -3.17
CA LYS A 106 20.39 15.94 -4.24
C LYS A 106 19.17 16.82 -4.53
N GLY A 107 18.23 16.93 -3.58
CA GLY A 107 17.03 17.74 -3.71
C GLY A 107 15.88 17.14 -4.54
N VAL A 108 16.09 16.02 -5.25
CA VAL A 108 15.06 15.36 -6.09
C VAL A 108 13.79 15.04 -5.31
N GLY A 109 13.94 14.44 -4.12
CA GLY A 109 12.79 14.11 -3.27
C GLY A 109 12.00 15.36 -2.86
N SER A 110 12.70 16.39 -2.38
CA SER A 110 12.06 17.65 -1.98
C SER A 110 11.28 18.28 -3.14
N ARG A 111 11.82 18.22 -4.36
CA ARG A 111 11.13 18.72 -5.55
C ARG A 111 9.89 17.89 -5.90
N LEU A 112 10.00 16.55 -5.89
CA LEU A 112 8.85 15.65 -6.07
C LEU A 112 7.75 15.96 -5.06
N PHE A 113 8.10 16.11 -3.77
CA PHE A 113 7.11 16.40 -2.74
C PHE A 113 6.44 17.77 -2.93
N ALA A 114 7.20 18.81 -3.29
CA ALA A 114 6.67 20.15 -3.53
C ALA A 114 5.72 20.17 -4.74
N ASP A 115 6.08 19.50 -5.83
CA ASP A 115 5.29 19.45 -7.06
C ASP A 115 4.03 18.60 -6.90
N THR A 116 4.08 17.52 -6.10
CA THR A 116 2.91 16.67 -5.83
C THR A 116 1.98 17.25 -4.76
N VAL A 117 2.52 17.78 -3.66
CA VAL A 117 1.75 18.27 -2.51
C VAL A 117 1.58 19.78 -2.61
N THR A 118 0.58 20.19 -3.39
CA THR A 118 0.26 21.59 -3.70
C THR A 118 -0.22 22.38 -2.48
N ASP A 119 -0.19 23.71 -2.58
CA ASP A 119 -0.70 24.62 -1.54
C ASP A 119 -2.18 24.39 -1.21
N SER A 120 -2.97 23.93 -2.19
CA SER A 120 -4.38 23.59 -1.97
C SER A 120 -4.51 22.41 -1.00
N LEU A 121 -3.76 21.33 -1.24
CA LEU A 121 -3.75 20.13 -0.40
C LEU A 121 -3.24 20.44 1.02
N ARG A 122 -2.25 21.34 1.14
CA ARG A 122 -1.70 21.77 2.44
C ARG A 122 -2.71 22.49 3.33
N LYS A 123 -3.83 22.98 2.78
CA LYS A 123 -4.94 23.52 3.59
C LYS A 123 -5.70 22.41 4.32
N GLY A 124 -5.64 21.16 3.88
CA GLY A 124 -6.26 20.00 4.52
C GLY A 124 -5.36 19.35 5.58
N ASN A 125 -5.84 18.24 6.15
CA ASN A 125 -4.98 17.31 6.88
C ASN A 125 -4.25 16.42 5.87
N ILE A 126 -2.95 16.19 6.07
CA ILE A 126 -2.18 15.29 5.22
C ILE A 126 -1.57 14.21 6.09
N GLY A 127 -1.76 12.94 5.69
CA GLY A 127 -1.17 11.77 6.33
C GLY A 127 -0.09 11.11 5.47
N LEU A 128 0.80 10.35 6.11
CA LEU A 128 1.69 9.40 5.46
C LEU A 128 2.04 8.27 6.42
N HIS A 129 2.59 7.19 5.87
CA HIS A 129 3.28 6.18 6.66
C HIS A 129 4.79 6.37 6.52
N ALA A 130 5.42 6.92 7.55
CA ALA A 130 6.85 7.20 7.53
C ALA A 130 7.65 5.92 7.81
N VAL A 131 8.66 5.62 7.00
CA VAL A 131 9.72 4.72 7.48
C VAL A 131 10.34 5.37 8.72
N GLN A 132 10.59 4.61 9.79
CA GLN A 132 11.05 5.14 11.09
C GLN A 132 12.23 6.12 10.97
N ALA A 133 13.23 5.81 10.14
CA ALA A 133 14.38 6.67 9.92
C ALA A 133 14.04 8.05 9.32
N MET A 134 12.91 8.17 8.61
CA MET A 134 12.45 9.40 7.95
C MET A 134 11.42 10.18 8.76
N SER A 135 10.81 9.56 9.78
CA SER A 135 9.77 10.19 10.61
C SER A 135 10.22 11.53 11.22
N PRO A 136 11.43 11.66 11.82
CA PRO A 136 11.89 12.95 12.35
C PRO A 136 12.08 14.03 11.27
N VAL A 137 12.44 13.63 10.05
CA VAL A 137 12.61 14.56 8.92
C VAL A 137 11.24 15.09 8.50
N TYR A 138 10.23 14.22 8.39
CA TYR A 138 8.88 14.65 8.01
C TYR A 138 8.22 15.52 9.08
N GLU A 139 8.48 15.27 10.35
CA GLU A 139 8.05 16.16 11.43
C GLU A 139 8.69 17.55 11.31
N LYS A 140 10.02 17.60 11.22
CA LYS A 140 10.78 18.85 11.25
C LYS A 140 10.59 19.70 9.99
N GLU A 141 10.67 19.06 8.83
CA GLU A 141 10.73 19.77 7.55
C GLU A 141 9.35 19.93 6.90
N LEU A 142 8.39 19.03 7.18
CA LEU A 142 7.10 18.97 6.49
C LEU A 142 5.88 19.09 7.42
N GLY A 143 6.10 19.15 8.75
CA GLY A 143 5.06 19.41 9.74
C GLY A 143 4.17 18.22 10.09
N PHE A 144 4.60 16.98 9.82
CA PHE A 144 3.85 15.76 10.17
C PHE A 144 3.95 15.41 11.68
N VAL A 145 3.48 16.32 12.53
CA VAL A 145 3.69 16.29 13.99
C VAL A 145 2.67 15.46 14.78
N LYS A 146 1.62 14.95 14.14
CA LYS A 146 0.59 14.13 14.79
C LYS A 146 0.83 12.66 14.49
N HIS A 147 0.69 11.81 15.51
CA HIS A 147 1.07 10.40 15.44
C HIS A 147 -0.10 9.53 15.86
N ALA A 148 -0.36 8.45 15.13
CA ALA A 148 -1.18 7.38 15.66
C ALA A 148 -0.50 6.75 16.89
N ASP A 149 -1.29 6.16 17.78
CA ASP A 149 -0.83 5.46 18.98
C ASP A 149 -0.37 4.01 18.68
N TRP A 150 -0.21 3.68 17.40
CA TRP A 150 0.25 2.39 16.89
C TRP A 150 1.16 2.57 15.66
N LEU A 151 1.95 1.55 15.34
CA LEU A 151 2.82 1.49 14.18
C LEU A 151 2.29 0.49 13.14
N VAL A 152 2.63 0.67 11.87
CA VAL A 152 2.39 -0.39 10.87
C VAL A 152 3.58 -1.34 10.86
N ASP A 153 3.35 -2.58 11.28
CA ASP A 153 4.31 -3.67 11.10
C ASP A 153 4.24 -4.20 9.67
N ILE A 154 5.38 -4.21 8.98
CA ILE A 154 5.56 -4.89 7.71
C ILE A 154 5.86 -6.35 8.03
N VAL A 155 4.82 -7.18 7.99
CA VAL A 155 4.87 -8.58 8.42
C VAL A 155 5.12 -9.49 7.22
N LYS A 156 6.09 -10.39 7.39
CA LYS A 156 6.34 -11.50 6.48
C LYS A 156 6.11 -12.81 7.23
N MET A 157 5.17 -13.61 6.75
CA MET A 157 4.97 -14.98 7.19
C MET A 157 5.80 -15.91 6.32
N MET A 158 6.54 -16.82 6.95
CA MET A 158 7.47 -17.73 6.31
C MET A 158 7.18 -19.17 6.73
N ASN A 159 7.61 -20.12 5.91
CA ASN A 159 7.35 -21.55 6.12
C ASN A 159 5.85 -21.82 6.33
N VAL A 160 5.01 -21.13 5.56
CA VAL A 160 3.55 -21.22 5.68
C VAL A 160 3.11 -22.66 5.36
N ASN A 161 2.49 -23.32 6.34
CA ASN A 161 2.01 -24.69 6.23
C ASN A 161 0.54 -24.71 5.79
N VAL A 162 0.29 -25.05 4.52
CA VAL A 162 -1.04 -25.15 3.91
C VAL A 162 -1.94 -26.18 4.61
N GLU A 163 -1.40 -27.31 5.06
CA GLU A 163 -2.18 -28.32 5.79
C GLU A 163 -2.69 -27.75 7.11
N LYS A 164 -1.84 -26.99 7.82
CA LYS A 164 -2.21 -26.30 9.06
C LYS A 164 -3.23 -25.18 8.85
N ILE A 165 -3.21 -24.51 7.69
CA ILE A 165 -4.28 -23.59 7.30
C ILE A 165 -5.61 -24.33 7.15
N ASN A 166 -5.60 -25.53 6.54
CA ASN A 166 -6.81 -26.35 6.42
C ASN A 166 -7.35 -26.83 7.77
N ASP A 167 -6.46 -27.08 8.74
CA ASP A 167 -6.81 -27.47 10.12
C ASP A 167 -7.42 -26.32 10.95
N LEU A 168 -7.25 -25.06 10.55
CA LEU A 168 -7.85 -23.92 11.24
C LEU A 168 -9.38 -24.09 11.31
N LYS A 169 -9.91 -24.04 12.53
CA LYS A 169 -11.33 -24.20 12.81
C LYS A 169 -12.00 -22.84 12.93
N SER A 170 -13.11 -22.67 12.21
CA SER A 170 -14.06 -21.59 12.42
C SER A 170 -15.45 -22.14 12.14
N SER A 171 -16.43 -21.71 12.94
CA SER A 171 -17.84 -22.03 12.72
C SER A 171 -18.55 -21.03 11.80
N LEU A 172 -17.86 -19.95 11.44
CA LEU A 172 -18.43 -18.81 10.72
C LEU A 172 -18.57 -19.07 9.23
N THR A 173 -19.57 -18.44 8.62
CA THR A 173 -19.82 -18.52 7.19
C THR A 173 -18.99 -17.50 6.44
N VAL A 174 -18.23 -17.94 5.44
CA VAL A 174 -17.44 -17.07 4.55
C VAL A 174 -18.06 -17.06 3.16
N LYS A 175 -18.34 -15.86 2.64
CA LYS A 175 -18.90 -15.61 1.32
C LYS A 175 -17.93 -14.81 0.45
N GLY A 176 -18.13 -14.82 -0.87
CA GLY A 176 -17.53 -13.83 -1.76
C GLY A 176 -18.22 -12.47 -1.63
N ALA A 177 -17.49 -11.39 -1.90
CA ALA A 177 -18.03 -10.03 -1.78
C ALA A 177 -19.32 -9.81 -2.58
N ARG A 178 -19.43 -10.42 -3.78
CA ARG A 178 -20.62 -10.31 -4.65
C ARG A 178 -21.88 -10.96 -4.07
N GLU A 179 -21.72 -11.97 -3.21
CA GLU A 179 -22.85 -12.67 -2.57
C GLU A 179 -23.47 -11.84 -1.43
N VAL A 180 -22.68 -10.92 -0.84
CA VAL A 180 -23.12 -10.06 0.26
C VAL A 180 -23.70 -8.73 -0.24
N GLY A 181 -23.23 -8.26 -1.40
CA GLY A 181 -23.64 -6.97 -1.97
C GLY A 181 -22.77 -5.81 -1.50
N LEU A 182 -22.62 -4.80 -2.36
CA LEU A 182 -21.70 -3.68 -2.14
C LEU A 182 -22.09 -2.83 -0.93
N GLU A 183 -23.37 -2.50 -0.78
CA GLU A 183 -23.84 -1.60 0.29
C GLU A 183 -23.53 -2.16 1.67
N ASN A 184 -23.81 -3.45 1.90
CA ASN A 184 -23.47 -4.13 3.16
C ASN A 184 -21.96 -4.10 3.47
N LEU A 185 -21.12 -4.23 2.43
CA LEU A 185 -19.67 -4.15 2.60
C LEU A 185 -19.20 -2.73 2.91
N VAL A 186 -19.79 -1.72 2.26
CA VAL A 186 -19.52 -0.30 2.51
C VAL A 186 -19.96 0.09 3.92
N ASP A 187 -21.12 -0.38 4.36
CA ASP A 187 -21.64 -0.10 5.70
C ASP A 187 -20.73 -0.70 6.77
N TYR A 188 -20.29 -1.96 6.59
CA TYR A 188 -19.31 -2.57 7.49
C TYR A 188 -17.98 -1.83 7.50
N ASP A 189 -17.40 -1.51 6.33
CA ASP A 189 -16.17 -0.74 6.22
C ASP A 189 -16.27 0.61 6.94
N THR A 190 -17.42 1.28 6.83
CA THR A 190 -17.70 2.55 7.53
C THR A 190 -17.63 2.37 9.05
N THR A 191 -18.00 1.21 9.60
CA THR A 191 -17.84 0.95 11.04
C THR A 191 -16.38 0.90 11.48
N VAL A 192 -15.47 0.52 10.57
CA VAL A 192 -14.02 0.42 10.83
C VAL A 192 -13.33 1.75 10.53
N ASN A 193 -13.54 2.30 9.34
CA ASN A 193 -12.88 3.52 8.85
C ASN A 193 -13.52 4.82 9.39
N LYS A 194 -14.70 4.75 9.99
CA LYS A 194 -15.48 5.89 10.52
C LYS A 194 -15.85 6.97 9.49
N SER A 195 -15.46 6.79 8.23
CA SER A 195 -15.85 7.60 7.08
C SER A 195 -16.26 6.71 5.92
N LYS A 196 -17.31 7.12 5.21
CA LYS A 196 -17.90 6.36 4.10
C LYS A 196 -17.03 6.52 2.85
N ARG A 197 -16.21 5.51 2.56
CA ARG A 197 -15.28 5.48 1.40
C ARG A 197 -15.73 4.48 0.33
N GLU A 198 -16.95 4.65 -0.16
CA GLU A 198 -17.56 3.75 -1.13
C GLU A 198 -16.71 3.49 -2.40
N PRO A 199 -16.07 4.49 -3.03
CA PRO A 199 -15.22 4.24 -4.21
C PRO A 199 -14.04 3.30 -3.92
N PHE A 200 -13.48 3.38 -2.71
CA PHE A 200 -12.43 2.44 -2.27
C PHE A 200 -13.00 1.02 -2.18
N VAL A 201 -14.09 0.82 -1.43
CA VAL A 201 -14.69 -0.51 -1.24
C VAL A 201 -15.12 -1.11 -2.58
N ARG A 202 -15.73 -0.31 -3.46
CA ARG A 202 -16.15 -0.73 -4.80
C ARG A 202 -14.95 -1.23 -5.62
N HIS A 203 -13.92 -0.40 -5.78
CA HIS A 203 -12.85 -0.69 -6.74
C HIS A 203 -11.73 -1.56 -6.18
N TRP A 204 -11.57 -1.62 -4.86
CA TRP A 204 -10.56 -2.46 -4.22
C TRP A 204 -11.07 -3.84 -3.85
N ALA A 205 -12.26 -3.92 -3.24
CA ALA A 205 -12.78 -5.15 -2.65
C ALA A 205 -13.88 -5.81 -3.50
N PHE A 206 -14.76 -5.03 -4.13
CA PHE A 206 -15.97 -5.58 -4.77
C PHE A 206 -15.79 -5.89 -6.26
N GLU A 207 -15.21 -4.97 -7.03
CA GLU A 207 -15.11 -5.04 -8.50
C GLU A 207 -13.74 -5.45 -9.03
N ARG A 208 -12.79 -5.70 -8.13
CA ARG A 208 -11.41 -6.00 -8.49
C ARG A 208 -11.27 -7.46 -8.94
N ASN A 209 -10.92 -7.67 -10.20
CA ASN A 209 -10.86 -9.02 -10.80
C ASN A 209 -9.50 -9.73 -10.61
N ASP A 210 -8.45 -8.99 -10.29
CA ASP A 210 -7.09 -9.52 -10.10
C ASP A 210 -6.72 -9.69 -8.62
N SER A 211 -7.74 -9.66 -7.75
CA SER A 211 -7.70 -9.83 -6.31
C SER A 211 -8.93 -10.63 -5.89
N VAL A 212 -8.85 -11.31 -4.75
CA VAL A 212 -10.00 -11.96 -4.13
C VAL A 212 -10.44 -11.15 -2.92
N CYS A 213 -11.75 -11.05 -2.71
CA CYS A 213 -12.33 -10.54 -1.48
C CYS A 213 -13.27 -11.58 -0.86
N LYS A 214 -13.09 -11.81 0.43
CA LYS A 214 -13.91 -12.71 1.25
C LYS A 214 -14.56 -11.91 2.36
N VAL A 215 -15.78 -12.29 2.71
CA VAL A 215 -16.61 -11.62 3.71
C VAL A 215 -17.10 -12.66 4.69
N VAL A 216 -16.96 -12.41 5.98
CA VAL A 216 -17.52 -13.25 7.04
C VAL A 216 -18.85 -12.65 7.47
N VAL A 217 -19.86 -13.51 7.59
CA VAL A 217 -21.18 -13.13 8.09
C VAL A 217 -21.55 -13.92 9.34
N ASP A 218 -22.38 -13.31 10.18
CA ASP A 218 -23.01 -13.98 11.33
C ASP A 218 -24.19 -14.87 10.88
N GLU A 219 -24.85 -15.55 11.83
CA GLU A 219 -26.02 -16.41 11.58
C GLU A 219 -27.23 -15.67 10.99
N LYS A 220 -27.23 -14.33 11.04
CA LYS A 220 -28.28 -13.45 10.51
C LYS A 220 -27.87 -12.77 9.21
N ASP A 221 -26.78 -13.24 8.59
CA ASP A 221 -26.18 -12.67 7.38
C ASP A 221 -25.64 -11.23 7.51
N HIS A 222 -25.42 -10.73 8.73
CA HIS A 222 -24.72 -9.46 8.92
C HIS A 222 -23.22 -9.62 8.73
N VAL A 223 -22.60 -8.66 8.05
CA VAL A 223 -21.14 -8.63 7.88
C VAL A 223 -20.46 -8.37 9.23
N ILE A 224 -19.53 -9.25 9.60
CA ILE A 224 -18.70 -9.14 10.81
C ILE A 224 -17.19 -9.11 10.49
N GLY A 225 -16.86 -9.08 9.20
CA GLY A 225 -15.48 -8.97 8.72
C GLY A 225 -15.40 -9.07 7.21
N TYR A 226 -14.35 -8.48 6.63
CA TYR A 226 -13.94 -8.78 5.26
C TYR A 226 -12.43 -8.66 5.11
N GLY A 227 -11.89 -9.31 4.09
CA GLY A 227 -10.50 -9.13 3.72
C GLY A 227 -10.29 -9.32 2.24
N CYS A 228 -9.17 -8.80 1.76
CA CYS A 228 -8.74 -8.94 0.38
C CYS A 228 -7.36 -9.60 0.32
N ALA A 229 -7.11 -10.31 -0.77
CA ALA A 229 -5.79 -10.85 -1.05
C ALA A 229 -5.45 -10.75 -2.53
N ARG A 230 -4.16 -10.61 -2.83
CA ARG A 230 -3.65 -10.48 -4.21
C ARG A 230 -2.19 -10.91 -4.30
N LEU A 231 -1.81 -11.50 -5.44
CA LEU A 231 -0.39 -11.78 -5.74
C LEU A 231 0.38 -10.50 -6.02
N LEU A 232 1.55 -10.40 -5.41
CA LEU A 232 2.50 -9.29 -5.55
C LEU A 232 3.33 -9.48 -6.82
N SER A 233 3.46 -8.43 -7.63
CA SER A 233 3.90 -8.58 -9.02
C SER A 233 5.37 -8.93 -9.19
N VAL A 234 6.24 -8.45 -8.31
CA VAL A 234 7.70 -8.67 -8.43
C VAL A 234 8.12 -9.97 -7.74
N VAL A 235 7.44 -10.36 -6.68
CA VAL A 235 7.87 -11.44 -5.77
C VAL A 235 7.02 -12.70 -5.83
N GLY A 236 5.87 -12.68 -6.51
CA GLY A 236 5.06 -13.86 -6.80
C GLY A 236 4.20 -14.41 -5.66
N TYR A 237 4.48 -14.11 -4.40
CA TYR A 237 3.68 -14.57 -3.26
C TYR A 237 2.50 -13.62 -2.93
N PRO A 238 1.44 -14.12 -2.24
CA PRO A 238 0.26 -13.32 -1.90
C PRO A 238 0.52 -12.30 -0.78
N SER A 239 -0.18 -11.16 -0.88
CA SER A 239 -0.43 -10.24 0.22
C SER A 239 -1.88 -10.33 0.66
N LEU A 240 -2.12 -10.39 1.97
CA LEU A 240 -3.42 -10.49 2.62
C LEU A 240 -3.76 -9.14 3.28
N CYS A 241 -4.24 -8.20 2.47
CA CYS A 241 -4.43 -6.79 2.83
C CYS A 241 -5.60 -6.15 2.04
N PRO A 242 -6.57 -5.47 2.70
CA PRO A 242 -6.77 -5.40 4.15
C PRO A 242 -7.38 -6.70 4.71
N ILE A 243 -7.39 -6.83 6.04
CA ILE A 243 -8.24 -7.77 6.77
C ILE A 243 -8.85 -7.02 7.96
N TYR A 244 -10.16 -6.81 7.91
CA TYR A 244 -10.94 -6.28 9.02
C TYR A 244 -11.89 -7.34 9.56
N ALA A 245 -11.95 -7.48 10.87
CA ALA A 245 -12.75 -8.48 11.54
C ALA A 245 -13.15 -8.03 12.94
N ASP A 246 -14.39 -8.32 13.34
CA ASP A 246 -14.91 -7.94 14.65
C ASP A 246 -14.26 -8.72 15.80
N ASN A 247 -13.68 -9.89 15.52
CA ASN A 247 -13.02 -10.76 16.49
C ASN A 247 -12.04 -11.74 15.83
N ASP A 248 -11.31 -12.49 16.67
CA ASP A 248 -10.28 -13.44 16.22
C ASP A 248 -10.85 -14.61 15.40
N GLU A 249 -12.06 -15.08 15.68
CA GLU A 249 -12.67 -16.18 14.91
C GLU A 249 -12.99 -15.73 13.49
N ALA A 250 -13.51 -14.50 13.32
CA ALA A 250 -13.72 -13.89 12.01
C ALA A 250 -12.39 -13.65 11.27
N PHE A 251 -11.34 -13.23 11.97
CA PHE A 251 -9.99 -13.15 11.39
C PHE A 251 -9.48 -14.51 10.90
N ILE A 252 -9.59 -15.57 11.71
CA ILE A 252 -9.16 -16.92 11.34
C ILE A 252 -9.94 -17.42 10.11
N ALA A 253 -11.26 -17.18 10.07
CA ALA A 253 -12.10 -17.54 8.93
C ALA A 253 -11.66 -16.83 7.64
N LEU A 254 -11.40 -15.52 7.71
CA LEU A 254 -10.90 -14.73 6.58
C LEU A 254 -9.51 -15.17 6.15
N PHE A 255 -8.58 -15.30 7.09
CA PHE A 255 -7.20 -15.70 6.81
C PHE A 255 -7.17 -17.04 6.07
N LYS A 256 -7.90 -18.05 6.59
CA LYS A 256 -8.03 -19.36 5.94
C LYS A 256 -8.60 -19.23 4.53
N ALA A 257 -9.73 -18.56 4.37
CA ALA A 257 -10.41 -18.45 3.07
C ALA A 257 -9.59 -17.69 2.03
N LEU A 258 -8.85 -16.65 2.44
CA LEU A 258 -7.99 -15.87 1.56
C LEU A 258 -6.72 -16.62 1.19
N ALA A 259 -6.04 -17.23 2.17
CA ALA A 259 -4.80 -17.97 1.92
C ALA A 259 -5.03 -19.17 0.99
N LEU A 260 -6.13 -19.91 1.16
CA LEU A 260 -6.48 -21.04 0.31
C LEU A 260 -6.88 -20.64 -1.13
N CYS A 261 -7.13 -19.36 -1.41
CA CYS A 261 -7.27 -18.89 -2.79
C CYS A 261 -5.93 -18.87 -3.56
N TYR A 262 -4.80 -19.01 -2.85
CA TYR A 262 -3.43 -18.97 -3.38
C TYR A 262 -2.64 -20.22 -2.98
N GLU A 263 -3.33 -21.37 -2.87
CA GLU A 263 -2.72 -22.61 -2.39
C GLU A 263 -1.51 -23.04 -3.24
N GLU A 264 -1.57 -22.84 -4.56
CA GLU A 264 -0.48 -23.18 -5.48
C GLU A 264 0.76 -22.31 -5.20
N GLU A 265 0.58 -21.00 -5.08
CA GLU A 265 1.69 -20.06 -4.81
C GLU A 265 2.26 -20.25 -3.40
N LEU A 266 1.43 -20.68 -2.44
CA LEU A 266 1.87 -21.03 -1.08
C LEU A 266 2.68 -22.34 -1.06
N LYS A 267 2.32 -23.33 -1.88
CA LYS A 267 3.12 -24.55 -2.05
C LYS A 267 4.48 -24.28 -2.69
N GLU A 268 4.55 -23.30 -3.58
CA GLU A 268 5.80 -22.91 -4.24
C GLU A 268 6.69 -22.05 -3.33
N ASN A 269 6.13 -21.00 -2.73
CA ASN A 269 6.91 -19.97 -2.04
C ASN A 269 6.85 -20.08 -0.52
N SER A 270 5.76 -20.61 0.05
CA SER A 270 5.51 -20.68 1.50
C SER A 270 5.64 -19.32 2.21
N LEU A 271 5.21 -18.24 1.53
CA LEU A 271 5.30 -16.86 1.98
C LEU A 271 3.94 -16.16 1.90
N ILE A 272 3.64 -15.33 2.92
CA ILE A 272 2.53 -14.36 2.91
C ILE A 272 3.05 -13.01 3.40
N ASP A 273 2.57 -11.94 2.77
CA ASP A 273 2.80 -10.55 3.16
C ASP A 273 1.57 -9.93 3.84
N MET A 274 1.77 -9.18 4.92
CA MET A 274 0.73 -8.42 5.60
C MET A 274 1.24 -7.05 6.07
N ARG A 275 0.31 -6.10 6.27
CA ARG A 275 0.58 -4.78 6.84
C ARG A 275 -0.27 -4.64 8.10
N THR A 276 0.29 -4.94 9.25
CA THR A 276 -0.50 -5.18 10.46
C THR A 276 -0.28 -4.06 11.47
N PRO A 277 -1.33 -3.52 12.11
CA PRO A 277 -1.12 -2.65 13.26
C PRO A 277 -0.30 -3.35 14.34
N SER A 278 0.71 -2.69 14.90
CA SER A 278 1.61 -3.26 15.91
C SER A 278 0.88 -3.78 17.15
N THR A 279 -0.32 -3.24 17.42
CA THR A 279 -1.22 -3.69 18.49
C THR A 279 -1.84 -5.08 18.23
N LYS A 280 -1.89 -5.52 16.97
CA LYS A 280 -2.47 -6.81 16.54
C LYS A 280 -1.44 -7.87 16.22
N THR A 281 -0.21 -7.50 15.91
CA THR A 281 0.87 -8.44 15.60
C THR A 281 1.07 -9.54 16.66
N PRO A 282 1.12 -9.25 17.98
CA PRO A 282 1.29 -10.31 18.98
C PRO A 282 0.17 -11.35 18.96
N ARG A 283 -1.09 -10.91 18.77
CA ARG A 283 -2.23 -11.81 18.73
C ARG A 283 -2.24 -12.65 17.45
N ILE A 284 -1.89 -12.07 16.31
CA ILE A 284 -1.75 -12.81 15.05
C ILE A 284 -0.65 -13.87 15.16
N LYS A 285 0.47 -13.56 15.84
CA LYS A 285 1.53 -14.54 16.13
C LYS A 285 1.05 -15.73 16.94
N GLU A 286 0.20 -15.49 17.93
CA GLU A 286 -0.40 -16.55 18.75
C GLU A 286 -1.40 -17.38 17.95
N LEU A 287 -2.32 -16.72 17.23
CA LEU A 287 -3.38 -17.38 16.45
C LEU A 287 -2.85 -18.26 15.31
N LEU A 288 -1.68 -17.94 14.77
CA LEU A 288 -1.08 -18.60 13.61
C LEU A 288 0.27 -19.27 13.94
N SER A 289 0.56 -19.52 15.21
CA SER A 289 1.86 -20.08 15.66
C SER A 289 2.20 -21.41 15.00
N ASP A 290 1.18 -22.25 14.77
CA ASP A 290 1.34 -23.58 14.15
C ASP A 290 1.23 -23.52 12.61
N VAL A 291 0.91 -22.35 12.06
CA VAL A 291 0.70 -22.14 10.62
C VAL A 291 1.95 -21.59 9.95
N ALA A 292 2.62 -20.61 10.58
CA ALA A 292 3.76 -19.94 9.95
C ALA A 292 4.72 -19.32 10.97
N GLN A 293 5.99 -19.15 10.56
CA GLN A 293 6.92 -18.28 11.25
C GLN A 293 6.64 -16.83 10.85
N ILE A 294 6.26 -16.00 11.82
CA ILE A 294 5.87 -14.61 11.58
C ILE A 294 6.98 -13.64 12.02
N GLU A 295 7.52 -12.90 11.06
CA GLU A 295 8.58 -11.91 11.28
C GLU A 295 8.10 -10.50 10.94
N VAL A 296 8.44 -9.52 11.78
CA VAL A 296 8.28 -8.09 11.49
C VAL A 296 9.56 -7.62 10.82
N LYS A 297 9.51 -7.32 9.52
CA LYS A 297 10.69 -6.91 8.73
C LYS A 297 11.09 -5.47 8.97
N SER A 298 10.10 -4.61 9.18
CA SER A 298 10.28 -3.19 9.48
C SER A 298 8.98 -2.62 10.01
N GLN A 299 9.04 -1.38 10.47
CA GLN A 299 7.89 -0.66 10.96
C GLN A 299 7.80 0.71 10.29
N CYS A 300 6.57 1.17 10.09
CA CYS A 300 6.27 2.52 9.67
C CYS A 300 5.45 3.25 10.74
N VAL A 301 5.63 4.57 10.81
CA VAL A 301 4.96 5.47 11.74
C VAL A 301 3.84 6.18 10.97
N PRO A 302 2.55 5.95 11.27
CA PRO A 302 1.49 6.78 10.73
C PRO A 302 1.58 8.20 11.31
N GLN A 303 1.83 9.17 10.45
CA GLN A 303 2.01 10.57 10.83
C GLN A 303 1.11 11.49 10.02
N PHE A 304 0.67 12.59 10.64
CA PHE A 304 -0.26 13.55 10.06
C PHE A 304 0.12 14.97 10.41
N THR A 305 -0.33 15.92 9.59
CA THR A 305 -0.04 17.35 9.79
C THR A 305 -0.95 18.01 10.83
N LYS A 306 -2.24 17.64 10.91
CA LYS A 306 -3.24 18.33 11.75
C LYS A 306 -3.85 17.46 12.83
N TYR A 307 -4.31 16.26 12.47
CA TYR A 307 -4.94 15.31 13.39
C TYR A 307 -4.80 13.87 12.89
N VAL A 308 -4.95 12.90 13.79
CA VAL A 308 -5.07 11.48 13.45
C VAL A 308 -6.55 11.17 13.17
N PRO A 309 -6.92 10.66 11.99
CA PRO A 309 -8.30 10.26 11.70
C PRO A 309 -8.80 9.17 12.67
N ASP A 310 -10.06 9.27 13.07
CA ASP A 310 -10.69 8.25 13.91
C ASP A 310 -10.90 6.95 13.12
N HIS A 311 -10.76 5.80 13.80
CA HIS A 311 -10.91 4.47 13.24
C HIS A 311 -11.05 3.43 14.36
N ASP A 312 -11.68 2.30 14.06
CA ASP A 312 -11.75 1.17 14.98
C ASP A 312 -10.55 0.24 14.81
N ILE A 313 -9.42 0.63 15.43
CA ILE A 313 -8.17 -0.14 15.35
C ILE A 313 -8.31 -1.58 15.87
N ASN A 314 -9.27 -1.84 16.76
CA ASN A 314 -9.51 -3.18 17.29
C ASN A 314 -10.04 -4.15 16.23
N LYS A 315 -10.62 -3.64 15.13
CA LYS A 315 -11.09 -4.47 14.03
C LYS A 315 -10.04 -4.70 12.94
N VAL A 316 -8.90 -4.01 12.98
CA VAL A 316 -7.93 -4.01 11.87
C VAL A 316 -6.81 -5.04 12.10
N TYR A 317 -6.86 -6.19 11.45
CA TYR A 317 -5.78 -7.19 11.48
C TYR A 317 -4.72 -6.93 10.41
N SER A 318 -5.11 -6.29 9.31
CA SER A 318 -4.21 -5.82 8.26
C SER A 318 -4.81 -4.60 7.58
N ILE A 319 -4.01 -3.56 7.35
CA ILE A 319 -4.39 -2.39 6.56
C ILE A 319 -4.32 -2.70 5.06
N THR A 320 -4.91 -1.86 4.23
CA THR A 320 -5.02 -2.04 2.78
C THR A 320 -3.67 -2.22 2.09
N ASP A 321 -2.77 -1.30 2.39
CA ASP A 321 -1.35 -1.24 2.08
C ASP A 321 -0.78 0.06 2.68
N MET A 322 0.35 0.55 2.18
CA MET A 322 0.99 1.78 2.67
C MET A 322 0.54 3.06 1.95
N THR A 323 -0.53 3.00 1.14
CA THR A 323 -1.04 4.14 0.35
C THR A 323 -2.24 4.85 0.96
N LEU A 324 -2.87 4.21 1.96
CA LEU A 324 -3.98 4.75 2.74
C LEU A 324 -3.63 4.62 4.23
N PHE A 325 -4.37 5.30 5.09
CA PHE A 325 -4.15 5.17 6.53
C PHE A 325 -4.44 3.74 7.02
N ILE A 326 -5.63 3.20 6.70
CA ILE A 326 -6.03 1.82 7.02
C ILE A 326 -6.64 1.09 5.81
#